data_AF-A0A380CBQ9-F1
#
_entry.id   AF-A0A380CBQ9-F1
#
_cell.length_a   1.000
_cell.length_b   1.000
_cell.length_c   1.000
_cell.angle_alpha   90.00
_cell.angle_beta   90.00
_cell.angle_gamma   90.00
#
_symmetry.space_group_name_H-M   'P 1'
#
loop_
_entity.id
_entity.type
_entity.pdbx_description
1 polymer ?
#
loop_
_entity_poly.entity_id
_entity_poly.type
_entity_poly.pdbx_seq_one_letter_code
_entity_poly.pdbx_strand_id
1 'polypeptide(L)'
;MQKTKQIVVIALIVLLVGALLAQPIKGLVDGKEEAASTKGTEASSVVNLDAISQTSKQGLDANLIQDIADLESKVSKASGEDKIALYQQLAQKWDDVAKPAPQALIYEEMAKISPKFEYWLKAGQAYRAAYTNLQDTVLASALNQNAIHAFEEATKLDASNLDAKTGLGAAMVTGTNNPMAGIAILREVVAKEPKNVEANKTLGLFSLQSRQFDKAIDRFKTVIEQKPDAESYFYLATGYENIGMKSDAIAAFQKSKELASDPSLSQFIDKRIEELSK
;
A
#
# COMPACT_ATOMS: atom_id res chain seq x y z
N MET A 1 37.88 -36.16 -21.11
CA MET A 1 37.72 -34.70 -21.31
C MET A 1 36.58 -34.04 -20.51
N GLN A 2 35.52 -34.74 -20.06
CA GLN A 2 34.43 -34.10 -19.30
C GLN A 2 34.74 -33.78 -17.82
N LYS A 3 35.48 -34.63 -17.10
CA LYS A 3 35.82 -34.38 -15.67
C LYS A 3 36.72 -33.15 -15.48
N THR A 4 37.63 -32.89 -16.41
CA THR A 4 38.51 -31.71 -16.38
C THR A 4 37.72 -30.41 -16.58
N LYS A 5 36.65 -30.42 -17.38
CA LYS A 5 35.78 -29.24 -17.58
C LYS A 5 34.93 -28.93 -16.34
N GLN A 6 34.46 -29.93 -15.61
CA GLN A 6 33.72 -29.73 -14.36
C GLN A 6 34.60 -29.18 -13.23
N ILE A 7 35.85 -29.63 -13.13
CA ILE A 7 36.80 -29.14 -12.12
C ILE A 7 37.15 -27.66 -12.37
N VAL A 8 37.30 -27.26 -13.64
CA VAL A 8 37.56 -25.85 -14.00
C VAL A 8 36.34 -24.95 -13.70
N VAL A 9 35.12 -25.43 -13.93
CA VAL A 9 33.89 -24.68 -13.61
C VAL A 9 33.68 -24.54 -12.09
N ILE A 10 33.93 -25.59 -11.31
CA ILE A 10 33.82 -25.53 -9.85
C ILE A 10 34.90 -24.61 -9.27
N ALA A 11 36.13 -24.65 -9.79
CA ALA A 11 37.20 -23.75 -9.37
C ALA A 11 36.89 -22.28 -9.69
N LEU A 12 36.27 -21.99 -10.83
CA LEU A 12 35.83 -20.64 -11.21
C LEU A 12 34.70 -20.12 -10.29
N ILE A 13 33.77 -20.97 -9.88
CA ILE A 13 32.68 -20.59 -8.98
C ILE A 13 33.22 -20.29 -7.57
N VAL A 14 34.15 -21.09 -7.06
CA VAL A 14 34.75 -20.86 -5.74
C VAL A 14 35.60 -19.58 -5.72
N LEU A 15 36.31 -19.28 -6.82
CA LEU A 15 37.04 -18.01 -6.97
C LEU A 15 36.10 -16.80 -7.04
N LEU A 16 34.96 -16.92 -7.73
CA LEU A 16 33.93 -15.87 -7.80
C LEU A 16 33.27 -15.60 -6.43
N VAL A 17 32.96 -16.64 -5.68
CA VAL A 17 32.39 -16.51 -4.32
C VAL A 17 33.42 -15.95 -3.34
N GLY A 18 34.68 -16.36 -3.45
CA GLY A 18 35.77 -15.79 -2.65
C GLY A 18 36.01 -14.30 -2.94
N ALA A 19 35.89 -13.87 -4.20
CA ALA A 19 36.03 -12.47 -4.59
C ALA A 19 34.83 -11.60 -4.15
N LEU A 20 33.62 -12.16 -4.11
CA LEU A 20 32.41 -11.48 -3.61
C LEU A 20 32.45 -11.29 -2.09
N LEU A 21 33.01 -12.25 -1.35
CA LEU A 21 33.15 -12.16 0.12
C LEU A 21 34.34 -11.29 0.57
N ALA A 22 35.29 -11.01 -0.33
CA ALA A 22 36.45 -10.15 -0.06
C ALA A 22 36.19 -8.68 -0.39
N GLN A 23 35.01 -8.31 -0.91
CA GLN A 23 34.67 -6.89 -1.06
C GLN A 23 34.34 -6.28 0.31
N PRO A 24 34.94 -5.13 0.66
CA PRO A 24 34.64 -4.47 1.94
C PRO A 24 33.15 -4.09 1.98
N ILE A 25 32.44 -4.64 2.97
CA ILE A 25 31.02 -4.35 3.23
C ILE A 25 30.92 -2.88 3.62
N LYS A 26 30.46 -2.04 2.70
CA LYS A 26 30.19 -0.63 2.93
C LYS A 26 28.88 -0.52 3.73
N GLY A 27 28.97 -0.45 5.07
CA GLY A 27 27.76 -0.34 5.91
C GLY A 27 27.92 -0.52 7.42
N LEU A 28 29.13 -0.59 7.96
CA LEU A 28 29.36 -0.57 9.41
C LEU A 28 30.37 0.52 9.76
N VAL A 29 29.86 1.69 10.17
CA VAL A 29 30.61 2.66 10.97
C VAL A 29 29.69 3.22 12.04
N ASP A 30 30.24 3.23 13.25
CA ASP A 30 29.70 3.76 14.50
C ASP A 30 29.17 5.20 14.40
N GLY A 31 28.26 5.50 15.32
CA GLY A 31 27.49 6.74 15.37
C GLY A 31 28.31 8.02 15.22
N LYS A 32 27.88 8.84 14.26
CA LYS A 32 27.70 10.29 14.39
C LYS A 32 26.69 10.74 13.34
N GLU A 33 25.81 11.64 13.75
CA GLU A 33 24.78 12.27 12.93
C GLU A 33 25.35 12.77 11.60
N GLU A 34 24.82 12.24 10.49
CA GLU A 34 24.71 12.97 9.24
C GLU A 34 23.28 12.84 8.75
N ALA A 35 22.51 13.89 8.99
CA ALA A 35 21.27 14.16 8.28
C ALA A 35 21.61 14.36 6.79
N ALA A 36 21.52 13.28 6.02
CA ALA A 36 21.64 13.33 4.57
C ALA A 36 20.25 13.13 3.95
N SER A 37 19.63 14.25 3.57
CA SER A 37 18.52 14.32 2.64
C SER A 37 18.91 13.59 1.34
N THR A 38 18.40 12.38 1.14
CA THR A 38 18.50 11.71 -0.16
C THR A 38 17.60 12.42 -1.15
N LYS A 39 18.24 13.07 -2.12
CA LYS A 39 17.67 13.74 -3.29
C LYS A 39 16.58 12.90 -3.95
N GLY A 40 15.35 13.39 -3.89
CA GLY A 40 14.28 13.03 -4.82
C GLY A 40 14.50 13.75 -6.13
N THR A 41 14.95 13.05 -7.18
CA THR A 41 14.99 13.63 -8.54
C THR A 41 14.74 12.63 -9.67
N GLU A 42 14.59 11.31 -9.42
CA GLU A 42 14.28 10.34 -10.50
C GLU A 42 12.87 9.73 -10.45
N ALA A 43 12.18 9.75 -9.31
CA ALA A 43 10.82 9.19 -9.19
C ALA A 43 9.71 10.13 -9.71
N SER A 44 9.94 11.45 -9.67
CA SER A 44 8.91 12.45 -9.99
C SER A 44 8.57 12.52 -11.48
N SER A 45 9.42 11.99 -12.37
CA SER A 45 9.13 11.93 -13.81
C SER A 45 8.29 10.72 -14.22
N VAL A 46 8.19 9.70 -13.36
CA VAL A 46 7.53 8.42 -13.67
C VAL A 46 6.03 8.45 -13.33
N VAL A 47 5.63 9.21 -12.30
CA VAL A 47 4.24 9.32 -11.86
C VAL A 47 3.68 10.68 -12.27
N ASN A 48 3.22 10.80 -13.52
CA ASN A 48 2.47 11.95 -14.00
C ASN A 48 1.13 11.53 -14.59
N LEU A 49 0.15 12.43 -14.60
CA LEU A 49 -1.23 12.13 -14.99
C LEU A 49 -1.32 11.58 -16.41
N ASP A 50 -0.60 12.16 -17.37
CA ASP A 50 -0.68 11.76 -18.77
C ASP A 50 -0.21 10.30 -18.96
N ALA A 51 0.97 9.96 -18.45
CA ALA A 51 1.52 8.61 -18.57
C ALA A 51 0.64 7.58 -17.85
N ILE A 52 0.22 7.87 -16.62
CA ILE A 52 -0.61 6.97 -15.80
C ILE A 52 -1.99 6.79 -16.42
N SER A 53 -2.58 7.84 -16.98
CA SER A 53 -3.83 7.77 -17.75
C SER A 53 -3.68 6.84 -18.96
N GLN A 54 -2.65 7.05 -19.78
CA GLN A 54 -2.43 6.24 -20.99
C GLN A 54 -2.28 4.76 -20.67
N THR A 55 -1.52 4.41 -19.63
CA THR A 55 -1.42 3.02 -19.17
C THR A 55 -2.75 2.51 -18.63
N SER A 56 -3.49 3.34 -17.88
CA SER A 56 -4.77 2.94 -17.26
C SER A 56 -5.90 2.72 -18.26
N LYS A 57 -5.82 3.29 -19.47
CA LYS A 57 -6.75 3.04 -20.58
C LYS A 57 -6.66 1.63 -21.16
N GLN A 58 -5.56 0.91 -20.92
CA GLN A 58 -5.39 -0.44 -21.46
C GLN A 58 -6.47 -1.39 -20.94
N GLY A 59 -7.14 -2.07 -21.87
CA GLY A 59 -8.22 -3.01 -21.56
C GLY A 59 -9.59 -2.38 -21.26
N LEU A 60 -9.74 -1.06 -21.43
CA LEU A 60 -11.04 -0.39 -21.32
C LEU A 60 -11.83 -0.42 -22.65
N ASP A 61 -13.13 -0.16 -22.55
CA ASP A 61 -14.01 0.02 -23.71
C ASP A 61 -13.60 1.23 -24.56
N ALA A 62 -13.73 1.11 -25.88
CA ALA A 62 -13.32 2.14 -26.82
C ALA A 62 -14.07 3.46 -26.64
N ASN A 63 -15.37 3.42 -26.30
CA ASN A 63 -16.14 4.65 -26.07
C ASN A 63 -15.67 5.35 -24.79
N LEU A 64 -15.39 4.59 -23.73
CA LEU A 64 -14.85 5.15 -22.50
C LEU A 64 -13.46 5.77 -22.71
N ILE A 65 -12.60 5.12 -23.50
CA ILE A 65 -11.29 5.65 -23.86
C ILE A 65 -11.43 6.99 -24.58
N GLN A 66 -12.39 7.10 -25.51
CA GLN A 66 -12.66 8.34 -26.24
C GLN A 66 -13.20 9.43 -25.31
N ASP A 67 -14.19 9.11 -24.46
CA ASP A 67 -14.73 10.04 -23.45
C ASP A 67 -13.63 10.63 -22.56
N ILE A 68 -12.73 9.77 -22.07
CA ILE A 68 -11.60 10.17 -21.22
C ILE A 68 -10.64 11.08 -22.01
N ALA A 69 -10.30 10.71 -23.25
CA ALA A 69 -9.42 11.52 -24.10
C ALA A 69 -10.00 12.91 -24.42
N ASP A 70 -11.32 12.98 -24.65
CA ASP A 70 -12.03 14.24 -24.90
C ASP A 70 -12.03 15.13 -23.65
N LEU A 71 -12.25 14.55 -22.47
CA LEU A 71 -12.15 15.27 -21.20
C LEU A 71 -10.74 15.78 -20.93
N GLU A 72 -9.71 14.97 -21.15
CA GLU A 72 -8.29 15.37 -21.01
C GLU A 72 -7.94 16.55 -21.94
N SER A 73 -8.39 16.49 -23.19
CA SER A 73 -8.22 17.58 -24.15
C SER A 73 -8.88 18.87 -23.67
N LYS A 74 -10.08 18.80 -23.09
CA LYS A 74 -10.77 19.96 -22.49
C LYS A 74 -10.02 20.49 -21.27
N VAL A 75 -9.58 19.61 -20.37
CA VAL A 75 -8.80 19.95 -19.18
C VAL A 75 -7.52 20.72 -19.55
N SER A 76 -6.82 20.28 -20.60
CA SER A 76 -5.56 20.91 -21.05
C SER A 76 -5.71 22.38 -21.46
N LYS A 77 -6.93 22.79 -21.84
CA LYS A 77 -7.28 24.13 -22.34
C LYS A 77 -7.98 25.00 -21.29
N ALA A 78 -8.46 24.40 -20.20
CA ALA A 78 -9.18 25.08 -19.14
C ALA A 78 -8.22 25.64 -18.08
N SER A 79 -8.71 26.56 -17.25
CA SER A 79 -7.99 27.07 -16.07
C SER A 79 -8.97 27.37 -14.93
N GLY A 80 -8.44 27.59 -13.72
CA GLY A 80 -9.26 27.94 -12.56
C GLY A 80 -10.39 26.95 -12.25
N GLU A 81 -11.58 27.47 -11.97
CA GLU A 81 -12.76 26.69 -11.58
C GLU A 81 -13.29 25.79 -12.71
N ASP A 82 -13.23 26.24 -13.97
CA ASP A 82 -13.64 25.44 -15.12
C ASP A 82 -12.77 24.18 -15.24
N LYS A 83 -11.46 24.30 -14.96
CA LYS A 83 -10.54 23.16 -14.95
C LYS A 83 -10.88 22.19 -13.83
N ILE A 84 -11.25 22.68 -12.65
CA ILE A 84 -11.69 21.84 -11.51
C ILE A 84 -12.96 21.06 -11.88
N ALA A 85 -13.96 21.69 -12.51
CA ALA A 85 -15.20 21.02 -12.90
C ALA A 85 -14.95 19.89 -13.92
N LEU A 86 -14.02 20.08 -14.86
CA LEU A 86 -13.61 19.05 -15.80
C LEU A 86 -12.81 17.93 -15.13
N TYR A 87 -11.93 18.26 -14.19
CA TYR A 87 -11.22 17.27 -13.38
C TYR A 87 -12.17 16.42 -12.53
N GLN A 88 -13.24 16.99 -11.98
CA GLN A 88 -14.25 16.21 -11.25
C GLN A 88 -14.92 15.16 -12.14
N GLN A 89 -15.27 15.53 -13.37
CA GLN A 89 -15.82 14.59 -14.35
C GLN A 89 -14.80 13.51 -14.72
N LEU A 90 -13.55 13.89 -14.94
CA LEU A 90 -12.48 12.95 -15.28
C LEU A 90 -12.18 11.99 -14.12
N ALA A 91 -12.13 12.48 -12.88
CA ALA A 91 -11.95 11.66 -11.69
C ALA A 91 -13.09 10.64 -11.53
N GLN A 92 -14.34 11.04 -11.82
CA GLN A 92 -15.48 10.13 -11.78
C GLN A 92 -15.35 9.02 -12.84
N LYS A 93 -14.92 9.34 -14.07
CA LYS A 93 -14.71 8.32 -15.11
C LYS A 93 -13.70 7.25 -14.68
N TRP A 94 -12.66 7.64 -13.94
CA TRP A 94 -11.67 6.70 -13.40
C TRP A 94 -12.15 5.92 -12.18
N ASP A 95 -13.01 6.53 -11.37
CA ASP A 95 -13.70 5.89 -10.25
C ASP A 95 -14.62 4.77 -10.73
N ASP A 96 -15.41 5.04 -11.78
CA ASP A 96 -16.37 4.10 -12.38
C ASP A 96 -15.71 2.80 -12.86
N VAL A 97 -14.42 2.85 -13.19
CA VAL A 97 -13.62 1.68 -13.61
C VAL A 97 -12.59 1.23 -12.59
N ALA A 98 -12.71 1.70 -11.34
CA ALA A 98 -11.85 1.35 -10.22
C ALA A 98 -10.35 1.51 -10.54
N LYS A 99 -9.98 2.62 -11.18
CA LYS A 99 -8.58 3.00 -11.48
C LYS A 99 -8.14 4.12 -10.55
N PRO A 100 -7.62 3.80 -9.35
CA PRO A 100 -7.29 4.81 -8.34
C PRO A 100 -6.06 5.66 -8.70
N ALA A 101 -5.14 5.18 -9.54
CA ALA A 101 -3.90 5.90 -9.84
C ALA A 101 -4.12 7.20 -10.63
N PRO A 102 -4.85 7.23 -11.77
CA PRO A 102 -5.23 8.48 -12.42
C PRO A 102 -6.10 9.37 -11.53
N GLN A 103 -7.03 8.77 -10.79
CA GLN A 103 -7.93 9.48 -9.88
C GLN A 103 -7.15 10.28 -8.82
N ALA A 104 -6.13 9.67 -8.21
CA ALA A 104 -5.29 10.31 -7.21
C ALA A 104 -4.56 11.55 -7.74
N LEU A 105 -3.95 11.40 -8.92
CA LEU A 105 -3.26 12.49 -9.61
C LEU A 105 -4.22 13.63 -9.96
N ILE A 106 -5.43 13.32 -10.39
CA ILE A 106 -6.45 14.34 -10.68
C ILE A 106 -6.84 15.12 -9.43
N TYR A 107 -7.09 14.43 -8.30
CA TYR A 107 -7.42 15.12 -7.06
C TYR A 107 -6.26 15.96 -6.53
N GLU A 108 -5.03 15.52 -6.72
CA GLU A 108 -3.85 16.33 -6.39
C GLU A 108 -3.78 17.60 -7.28
N GLU A 109 -4.01 17.47 -8.59
CA GLU A 109 -4.06 18.65 -9.49
C GLU A 109 -5.19 19.61 -9.11
N MET A 110 -6.35 19.10 -8.70
CA MET A 110 -7.44 19.92 -8.15
C MET A 110 -7.00 20.63 -6.86
N ALA A 111 -6.29 19.95 -5.96
CA ALA A 111 -5.79 20.50 -4.71
C ALA A 111 -4.72 21.58 -4.93
N LYS A 112 -3.87 21.43 -5.97
CA LYS A 112 -2.90 22.45 -6.38
C LYS A 112 -3.57 23.72 -6.90
N ILE A 113 -4.72 23.60 -7.59
CA ILE A 113 -5.50 24.75 -8.07
C ILE A 113 -6.30 25.40 -6.93
N SER A 114 -6.92 24.58 -6.08
CA SER A 114 -7.72 25.02 -4.94
C SER A 114 -7.42 24.12 -3.74
N PRO A 115 -6.59 24.56 -2.77
CA PRO A 115 -6.09 23.73 -1.68
C PRO A 115 -7.16 23.48 -0.61
N LYS A 116 -8.16 22.68 -0.96
CA LYS A 116 -9.25 22.24 -0.09
C LYS A 116 -8.89 20.94 0.61
N PHE A 117 -9.34 20.80 1.85
CA PHE A 117 -9.14 19.60 2.65
C PHE A 117 -9.63 18.35 1.92
N GLU A 118 -10.82 18.42 1.31
CA GLU A 118 -11.47 17.30 0.64
C GLU A 118 -10.67 16.80 -0.57
N TYR A 119 -9.97 17.68 -1.28
CA TYR A 119 -9.17 17.29 -2.44
C TYR A 119 -7.88 16.59 -2.02
N TRP A 120 -7.20 17.11 -1.00
CA TRP A 120 -6.04 16.44 -0.43
C TRP A 120 -6.39 15.10 0.22
N LEU A 121 -7.51 15.02 0.93
CA LEU A 121 -7.99 13.77 1.51
C LEU A 121 -8.29 12.73 0.42
N LYS A 122 -9.04 13.09 -0.62
CA LYS A 122 -9.35 12.19 -1.73
C LYS A 122 -8.12 11.77 -2.52
N ALA A 123 -7.17 12.69 -2.76
CA ALA A 123 -5.90 12.37 -3.37
C ALA A 123 -5.13 11.33 -2.56
N GLY A 124 -5.00 11.53 -1.23
CA GLY A 124 -4.33 10.58 -0.35
C GLY A 124 -4.99 9.21 -0.32
N GLN A 125 -6.32 9.16 -0.23
CA GLN A 125 -7.09 7.90 -0.27
C GLN A 125 -6.88 7.16 -1.59
N ALA A 126 -6.98 7.85 -2.72
CA ALA A 126 -6.78 7.26 -4.03
C ALA A 126 -5.31 6.83 -4.25
N TYR A 127 -4.32 7.60 -3.79
CA TYR A 127 -2.92 7.18 -3.84
C TYR A 127 -2.65 5.93 -3.01
N ARG A 128 -3.26 5.83 -1.81
CA ARG A 128 -3.16 4.64 -0.97
C ARG A 128 -3.78 3.42 -1.66
N ALA A 129 -4.97 3.58 -2.26
CA ALA A 129 -5.59 2.51 -3.04
C ALA A 129 -4.74 2.09 -4.24
N ALA A 130 -4.15 3.06 -4.95
CA ALA A 130 -3.23 2.80 -6.05
C ALA A 130 -1.95 2.07 -5.59
N TYR A 131 -1.39 2.47 -4.46
CA TYR A 131 -0.25 1.81 -3.84
C TYR A 131 -0.56 0.33 -3.53
N THR A 132 -1.72 0.05 -2.91
CA THR A 132 -2.15 -1.32 -2.62
C THR A 132 -2.31 -2.14 -3.91
N ASN A 133 -2.92 -1.58 -4.96
CA ASN A 133 -3.12 -2.28 -6.22
C ASN A 133 -1.84 -2.52 -7.02
N LEU A 134 -0.82 -1.69 -6.81
CA LEU A 134 0.41 -1.67 -7.60
C LEU A 134 1.66 -1.94 -6.73
N GLN A 135 1.49 -2.62 -5.59
CA GLN A 135 2.54 -2.76 -4.59
C GLN A 135 3.83 -3.41 -5.13
N ASP A 136 3.70 -4.33 -6.10
CA ASP A 136 4.83 -5.08 -6.68
C ASP A 136 5.44 -4.39 -7.91
N THR A 137 5.08 -3.12 -8.15
CA THR A 137 5.58 -2.33 -9.28
C THR A 137 6.61 -1.29 -8.84
N VAL A 138 7.39 -0.77 -9.79
CA VAL A 138 8.31 0.36 -9.55
C VAL A 138 7.59 1.63 -9.08
N LEU A 139 6.28 1.74 -9.30
CA LEU A 139 5.47 2.90 -8.90
C LEU A 139 5.12 2.90 -7.41
N ALA A 140 5.18 1.76 -6.73
CA ALA A 140 4.67 1.61 -5.36
C ALA A 140 5.28 2.63 -4.39
N SER A 141 6.61 2.78 -4.41
CA SER A 141 7.30 3.73 -3.54
C SER A 141 6.85 5.18 -3.78
N ALA A 142 6.74 5.58 -5.06
CA ALA A 142 6.31 6.92 -5.43
C ALA A 142 4.84 7.18 -5.07
N LEU A 143 3.95 6.21 -5.30
CA LEU A 143 2.54 6.32 -4.92
C LEU A 143 2.37 6.43 -3.40
N ASN A 144 3.15 5.68 -2.62
CA ASN A 144 3.10 5.81 -1.16
C ASN A 144 3.62 7.16 -0.67
N GLN A 145 4.69 7.68 -1.28
CA GLN A 145 5.19 9.03 -0.97
C GLN A 145 4.13 10.10 -1.30
N ASN A 146 3.45 9.99 -2.44
CA ASN A 146 2.36 10.90 -2.80
C ASN A 146 1.16 10.76 -1.84
N ALA A 147 0.83 9.56 -1.38
CA ALA A 147 -0.20 9.34 -0.36
C ALA A 147 0.14 10.07 0.94
N ILE A 148 1.37 9.90 1.44
CA ILE A 148 1.86 10.57 2.66
C ILE A 148 1.76 12.09 2.50
N HIS A 149 2.31 12.64 1.41
CA HIS A 149 2.26 14.07 1.13
C HIS A 149 0.82 14.60 1.10
N ALA A 150 -0.09 13.93 0.40
CA ALA A 150 -1.48 14.36 0.32
C ALA A 150 -2.18 14.33 1.70
N PHE A 151 -1.94 13.30 2.52
CA PHE A 151 -2.49 13.28 3.87
C PHE A 151 -1.83 14.31 4.81
N GLU A 152 -0.54 14.61 4.65
CA GLU A 152 0.11 15.71 5.37
C GLU A 152 -0.54 17.05 5.04
N GLU A 153 -0.80 17.34 3.76
CA GLU A 153 -1.54 18.56 3.36
C GLU A 153 -2.97 18.57 3.92
N ALA A 154 -3.68 17.44 3.88
CA ALA A 154 -5.01 17.33 4.48
C ALA A 154 -4.98 17.60 6.00
N THR A 155 -4.02 17.02 6.73
CA THR A 155 -3.91 17.22 8.18
C THR A 155 -3.43 18.61 8.57
N LYS A 156 -2.71 19.34 7.70
CA LYS A 156 -2.43 20.77 7.90
C LYS A 156 -3.69 21.63 7.83
N LEU A 157 -4.62 21.28 6.95
CA LEU A 157 -5.90 21.99 6.78
C LEU A 157 -6.92 21.64 7.88
N ASP A 158 -6.95 20.37 8.32
CA ASP A 158 -7.72 19.93 9.48
C ASP A 158 -6.95 18.91 10.33
N ALA A 159 -6.30 19.41 11.38
CA ALA A 159 -5.50 18.60 12.30
C ALA A 159 -6.35 17.72 13.24
N SER A 160 -7.67 17.91 13.27
CA SER A 160 -8.59 17.13 14.11
C SER A 160 -9.19 15.93 13.38
N ASN A 161 -9.17 15.96 12.04
CA ASN A 161 -9.75 14.93 11.20
C ASN A 161 -9.07 13.56 11.38
N LEU A 162 -9.85 12.57 11.78
CA LEU A 162 -9.33 11.23 12.06
C LEU A 162 -9.13 10.39 10.80
N ASP A 163 -9.89 10.63 9.72
CA ASP A 163 -9.70 9.91 8.45
C ASP A 163 -8.36 10.26 7.80
N ALA A 164 -8.01 11.55 7.76
CA ALA A 164 -6.72 12.01 7.26
C ALA A 164 -5.55 11.45 8.09
N LYS A 165 -5.68 11.45 9.43
CA LYS A 165 -4.69 10.84 10.32
C LYS A 165 -4.57 9.34 10.14
N THR A 166 -5.69 8.65 9.94
CA THR A 166 -5.70 7.20 9.68
C THR A 166 -4.97 6.90 8.38
N GLY A 167 -5.28 7.62 7.31
CA GLY A 167 -4.61 7.50 6.03
C GLY A 167 -3.10 7.77 6.12
N LEU A 168 -2.71 8.87 6.78
CA LEU A 168 -1.31 9.24 7.00
C LEU A 168 -0.57 8.14 7.77
N GLY A 169 -1.08 7.79 8.95
CA GLY A 169 -0.47 6.80 9.81
C GLY A 169 -0.34 5.45 9.10
N ALA A 170 -1.35 5.06 8.34
CA ALA A 170 -1.33 3.81 7.62
C ALA A 170 -0.36 3.80 6.44
N ALA A 171 -0.24 4.90 5.68
CA ALA A 171 0.73 5.03 4.59
C ALA A 171 2.18 5.05 5.10
N MET A 172 2.40 5.65 6.27
CA MET A 172 3.71 5.64 6.94
C MET A 172 4.09 4.23 7.43
N VAL A 173 3.13 3.44 7.92
CA VAL A 173 3.39 2.06 8.37
C VAL A 173 3.74 1.14 7.20
N THR A 174 3.01 1.23 6.08
CA THR A 174 3.15 0.25 4.99
C THR A 174 4.26 0.57 4.00
N GLY A 175 4.57 1.84 3.75
CA GLY A 175 5.51 2.22 2.69
C GLY A 175 6.69 3.06 3.12
N THR A 176 7.08 3.00 4.39
CA THR A 176 8.34 3.61 4.87
C THR A 176 9.18 2.60 5.64
N ASN A 177 10.49 2.86 5.71
CA ASN A 177 11.42 2.06 6.52
C ASN A 177 11.29 2.31 8.03
N ASN A 178 10.51 3.32 8.46
CA ASN A 178 10.32 3.69 9.86
C ASN A 178 8.83 3.77 10.21
N PRO A 179 8.17 2.61 10.44
CA PRO A 179 6.73 2.57 10.66
C PRO A 179 6.29 3.22 11.98
N MET A 180 7.21 3.48 12.93
CA MET A 180 6.86 3.86 14.30
C MET A 180 6.12 5.19 14.40
N ALA A 181 6.44 6.17 13.55
CA ALA A 181 5.72 7.44 13.51
C ALA A 181 4.25 7.22 13.07
N GLY A 182 4.02 6.38 12.07
CA GLY A 182 2.68 6.00 11.65
C GLY A 182 1.92 5.23 12.74
N ILE A 183 2.58 4.31 13.44
CA ILE A 183 2.00 3.59 14.58
C ILE A 183 1.56 4.55 15.69
N ALA A 184 2.37 5.58 16.00
CA ALA A 184 2.00 6.59 17.00
C ALA A 184 0.70 7.31 16.61
N ILE A 185 0.61 7.77 15.35
CA ILE A 185 -0.59 8.42 14.81
C ILE A 185 -1.82 7.49 14.90
N LEU A 186 -1.68 6.24 14.46
CA LEU A 186 -2.79 5.28 14.51
C LEU A 186 -3.23 4.95 15.93
N ARG A 187 -2.31 4.95 16.90
CA ARG A 187 -2.65 4.78 18.33
C ARG A 187 -3.47 5.94 18.86
N GLU A 188 -3.22 7.17 18.42
CA GLU A 188 -4.05 8.32 18.76
C GLU A 188 -5.45 8.21 18.13
N VAL A 189 -5.54 7.74 16.88
CA VAL A 189 -6.82 7.49 16.21
C VAL A 189 -7.65 6.49 17.01
N VAL A 190 -7.12 5.30 17.32
CA VAL A 190 -7.89 4.28 18.05
C VAL A 190 -8.18 4.64 19.50
N ALA A 191 -7.47 5.62 20.08
CA ALA A 191 -7.83 6.17 21.39
C ALA A 191 -9.11 7.02 21.34
N LYS A 192 -9.41 7.65 20.19
CA LYS A 192 -10.61 8.47 19.96
C LYS A 192 -11.73 7.68 19.29
N GLU A 193 -11.38 6.82 18.35
CA GLU A 193 -12.27 5.92 17.64
C GLU A 193 -11.79 4.46 17.78
N PRO A 194 -12.13 3.80 18.89
CA PRO A 194 -11.67 2.42 19.16
C PRO A 194 -12.02 1.41 18.07
N LYS A 195 -13.08 1.67 17.30
CA LYS A 195 -13.60 0.82 16.24
C LYS A 195 -13.19 1.24 14.82
N ASN A 196 -12.25 2.18 14.68
CA ASN A 196 -11.77 2.60 13.37
C ASN A 196 -11.13 1.41 12.64
N VAL A 197 -11.75 0.98 11.53
CA VAL A 197 -11.45 -0.28 10.85
C VAL A 197 -10.02 -0.27 10.28
N GLU A 198 -9.67 0.79 9.55
CA GLU A 198 -8.39 0.87 8.85
C GLU A 198 -7.21 1.03 9.83
N ALA A 199 -7.40 1.81 10.90
CA ALA A 199 -6.40 1.95 11.96
C ALA A 199 -6.16 0.61 12.68
N ASN A 200 -7.23 -0.10 13.06
CA ASN A 200 -7.11 -1.42 13.69
C ASN A 200 -6.49 -2.46 12.75
N LYS A 201 -6.88 -2.47 11.47
CA LYS A 201 -6.29 -3.37 10.46
C LYS A 201 -4.79 -3.13 10.32
N THR A 202 -4.37 -1.88 10.18
CA THR A 202 -2.95 -1.54 10.02
C THR A 202 -2.14 -1.83 11.29
N LEU A 203 -2.65 -1.50 12.47
CA LEU A 203 -2.02 -1.86 13.75
C LEU A 203 -1.96 -3.39 13.95
N GLY A 204 -2.98 -4.12 13.50
CA GLY A 204 -3.04 -5.58 13.54
C GLY A 204 -1.98 -6.23 12.64
N LEU A 205 -1.86 -5.76 11.39
CA LEU A 205 -0.81 -6.17 10.45
C LEU A 205 0.59 -5.95 11.03
N PHE A 206 0.84 -4.76 11.56
CA PHE A 206 2.12 -4.47 12.22
C PHE A 206 2.36 -5.35 13.45
N SER A 207 1.30 -5.67 14.20
CA SER A 207 1.38 -6.59 15.35
C SER A 207 1.77 -8.01 14.92
N LEU A 208 1.24 -8.51 13.80
CA LEU A 208 1.69 -9.80 13.23
C LEU A 208 3.16 -9.76 12.82
N GLN A 209 3.58 -8.72 12.09
CA GLN A 209 4.97 -8.55 11.65
C GLN A 209 5.95 -8.47 12.83
N SER A 210 5.55 -7.78 13.91
CA SER A 210 6.33 -7.66 15.14
C SER A 210 6.12 -8.80 16.13
N ARG A 211 5.42 -9.88 15.73
CA ARG A 211 5.13 -11.09 16.52
C ARG A 211 4.36 -10.84 17.83
N GLN A 212 3.64 -9.73 17.91
CA GLN A 212 2.71 -9.40 18.99
C GLN A 212 1.33 -10.02 18.70
N PHE A 213 1.28 -11.35 18.64
CA PHE A 213 0.13 -12.09 18.12
C PHE A 213 -1.15 -11.86 18.92
N ASP A 214 -1.09 -11.75 20.25
CA ASP A 214 -2.26 -11.46 21.08
C ASP A 214 -2.90 -10.11 20.70
N LYS A 215 -2.06 -9.08 20.49
CA LYS A 215 -2.53 -7.76 20.06
C LYS A 215 -3.11 -7.83 18.65
N ALA A 216 -2.49 -8.59 17.75
CA ALA A 216 -3.02 -8.78 16.41
C ALA A 216 -4.43 -9.40 16.46
N ILE A 217 -4.62 -10.45 17.26
CA ILE A 217 -5.91 -11.12 17.46
C ILE A 217 -6.98 -10.12 17.92
N ASP A 218 -6.71 -9.32 18.96
CA ASP A 218 -7.66 -8.34 19.46
C ASP A 218 -8.04 -7.27 18.42
N ARG A 219 -7.05 -6.82 17.64
CA ARG A 219 -7.26 -5.83 16.58
C ARG A 219 -8.09 -6.42 15.44
N PHE A 220 -7.78 -7.63 14.98
CA PHE A 220 -8.57 -8.26 13.91
C PHE A 220 -9.97 -8.65 14.37
N LYS A 221 -10.18 -9.03 15.64
CA LYS A 221 -11.52 -9.17 16.23
C LYS A 221 -12.33 -7.88 16.11
N THR A 222 -11.72 -6.75 16.45
CA THR A 222 -12.37 -5.43 16.29
C THR A 222 -12.73 -5.14 14.83
N VAL A 223 -11.84 -5.47 13.89
CA VAL A 223 -12.08 -5.30 12.45
C VAL A 223 -13.26 -6.13 11.97
N ILE A 224 -13.28 -7.45 12.26
CA ILE A 224 -14.35 -8.34 11.79
C ILE A 224 -15.70 -8.03 12.43
N GLU A 225 -15.74 -7.44 13.63
CA GLU A 225 -16.99 -6.97 14.25
C GLU A 225 -17.63 -5.80 13.48
N GLN A 226 -16.82 -4.97 12.82
CA GLN A 226 -17.30 -3.81 12.06
C GLN A 226 -17.51 -4.14 10.59
N LYS A 227 -16.54 -4.82 9.99
CA LYS A 227 -16.54 -5.19 8.57
C LYS A 227 -15.93 -6.58 8.42
N PRO A 228 -16.75 -7.63 8.46
CA PRO A 228 -16.29 -8.98 8.18
C PRO A 228 -15.76 -9.08 6.74
N ASP A 229 -14.52 -9.52 6.57
CA ASP A 229 -13.94 -9.80 5.26
C ASP A 229 -12.95 -10.98 5.32
N ALA A 230 -12.68 -11.58 4.17
CA ALA A 230 -11.84 -12.76 4.07
C ALA A 230 -10.42 -12.52 4.60
N GLU A 231 -9.85 -11.35 4.31
CA GLU A 231 -8.47 -10.98 4.66
C GLU A 231 -8.29 -10.84 6.17
N SER A 232 -9.22 -10.18 6.86
CA SER A 232 -9.16 -9.98 8.31
C SER A 232 -9.33 -11.29 9.08
N TYR A 233 -10.18 -12.20 8.59
CA TYR A 233 -10.26 -13.56 9.14
C TYR A 233 -8.98 -14.36 8.89
N PHE A 234 -8.33 -14.20 7.74
CA PHE A 234 -7.05 -14.84 7.45
C PHE A 234 -5.96 -14.40 8.43
N TYR A 235 -5.87 -13.09 8.69
CA TYR A 235 -4.90 -12.54 9.63
C TYR A 235 -5.22 -12.90 11.09
N LEU A 236 -6.51 -12.96 11.46
CA LEU A 236 -6.93 -13.49 12.76
C LEU A 236 -6.48 -14.95 12.94
N ALA A 237 -6.71 -15.79 11.93
CA ALA A 237 -6.29 -17.19 11.94
C ALA A 237 -4.77 -17.35 12.06
N THR A 238 -4.01 -16.52 11.34
CA THR A 238 -2.55 -16.46 11.43
C THR A 238 -2.10 -16.09 12.85
N GLY A 239 -2.78 -15.14 13.50
CA GLY A 239 -2.54 -14.80 14.90
C GLY A 239 -2.75 -16.00 15.82
N TYR A 240 -3.91 -16.67 15.73
CA TYR A 240 -4.22 -17.86 16.54
C TYR A 240 -3.24 -19.02 16.33
N GLU A 241 -2.86 -19.27 15.08
CA GLU A 241 -1.90 -20.29 14.73
C GLU A 241 -0.55 -20.06 15.43
N ASN A 242 -0.05 -18.83 15.42
CA ASN A 242 1.26 -18.50 15.99
C ASN A 242 1.32 -18.62 17.52
N ILE A 243 0.17 -18.56 18.20
CA ILE A 243 0.07 -18.81 19.65
C ILE A 243 -0.38 -20.24 19.98
N GLY A 244 -0.51 -21.12 18.98
CA GLY A 244 -0.85 -22.53 19.16
C GLY A 244 -2.33 -22.82 19.38
N MET A 245 -3.22 -21.83 19.21
CA MET A 245 -4.67 -22.00 19.29
C MET A 245 -5.21 -22.61 17.99
N LYS A 246 -4.84 -23.87 17.72
CA LYS A 246 -5.12 -24.59 16.46
C LYS A 246 -6.61 -24.59 16.10
N SER A 247 -7.50 -24.86 17.06
CA SER A 247 -8.95 -24.92 16.81
C SER A 247 -9.51 -23.58 16.35
N ASP A 248 -9.13 -22.48 17.01
CA ASP A 248 -9.56 -21.13 16.63
C ASP A 248 -8.95 -20.68 15.30
N ALA A 249 -7.70 -21.05 15.03
CA ALA A 249 -7.05 -20.80 13.74
C ALA A 249 -7.81 -21.48 12.60
N ILE A 250 -8.16 -22.77 12.74
CA ILE A 250 -8.94 -23.51 11.73
C ILE A 250 -10.30 -22.85 11.52
N ALA A 251 -11.02 -22.50 12.59
CA ALA A 251 -12.33 -21.85 12.49
C ALA A 251 -12.24 -20.49 11.76
N ALA A 252 -11.25 -19.66 12.10
CA ALA A 252 -11.04 -18.37 11.43
C ALA A 252 -10.61 -18.55 9.97
N PHE A 253 -9.76 -19.53 9.65
CA PHE A 253 -9.40 -19.85 8.26
C PHE A 253 -10.61 -20.32 7.44
N GLN A 254 -11.50 -21.14 8.01
CA GLN A 254 -12.74 -21.53 7.34
C GLN A 254 -13.63 -20.32 7.03
N LYS A 255 -13.77 -19.38 7.96
CA LYS A 255 -14.50 -18.12 7.72
C LYS A 255 -13.85 -17.25 6.65
N SER A 256 -12.51 -17.20 6.63
CA SER A 256 -11.77 -16.52 5.55
C SER A 256 -12.10 -17.13 4.19
N LYS A 257 -12.06 -18.46 4.08
CA LYS A 257 -12.39 -19.20 2.84
C LYS A 257 -13.84 -19.01 2.41
N GLU A 258 -14.80 -19.03 3.34
CA GLU A 258 -16.23 -18.80 3.04
C GLU A 258 -16.49 -17.42 2.41
N LEU A 259 -15.70 -16.41 2.78
CA LEU A 259 -15.81 -15.04 2.28
C LEU A 259 -14.91 -14.76 1.08
N ALA A 260 -13.94 -15.64 0.79
CA ALA A 260 -12.99 -15.44 -0.28
C ALA A 260 -13.65 -15.65 -1.65
N SER A 261 -13.47 -14.68 -2.55
CA SER A 261 -13.78 -14.87 -3.98
C SER A 261 -12.58 -15.40 -4.77
N ASP A 262 -11.40 -15.47 -4.15
CA ASP A 262 -10.14 -15.91 -4.75
C ASP A 262 -9.90 -17.42 -4.51
N PRO A 263 -9.87 -18.24 -5.58
CA PRO A 263 -9.56 -19.67 -5.46
C PRO A 263 -8.16 -19.96 -4.92
N SER A 264 -7.17 -19.08 -5.17
CA SER A 264 -5.79 -19.28 -4.72
C SER A 264 -5.68 -19.17 -3.20
N LEU A 265 -6.34 -18.17 -2.60
CA LEU A 265 -6.46 -18.03 -1.15
C LEU A 265 -7.17 -19.26 -0.54
N SER A 266 -8.23 -19.73 -1.19
CA SER A 266 -8.98 -20.91 -0.72
C SER A 266 -8.11 -22.17 -0.68
N GLN A 267 -7.33 -22.42 -1.73
CA GLN A 267 -6.40 -23.56 -1.79
C GLN A 267 -5.28 -23.46 -0.74
N PHE A 268 -4.73 -22.24 -0.54
CA PHE A 268 -3.74 -22.00 0.51
C PHE A 268 -4.30 -22.33 1.89
N ILE A 269 -5.52 -21.86 2.17
CA ILE A 269 -6.23 -22.11 3.43
C ILE A 269 -6.46 -23.60 3.65
N ASP A 270 -6.91 -24.33 2.63
CA ASP A 270 -7.17 -25.78 2.74
C ASP A 270 -5.90 -26.55 3.16
N LYS A 271 -4.76 -26.24 2.53
CA LYS A 271 -3.48 -26.83 2.91
C LYS A 271 -3.11 -26.49 4.35
N ARG A 272 -3.32 -25.24 4.77
CA ARG A 272 -2.99 -24.80 6.13
C ARG A 272 -3.84 -25.48 7.19
N ILE A 273 -5.14 -25.67 6.93
CA ILE A 273 -6.04 -26.42 7.80
C ILE A 273 -5.61 -27.88 7.92
N GLU A 274 -5.20 -28.52 6.82
CA GLU A 274 -4.70 -29.89 6.84
C GLU A 274 -3.43 -30.02 7.70
N GLU A 275 -2.50 -29.08 7.59
CA GLU A 275 -1.28 -29.02 8.40
C GLU A 275 -1.59 -28.84 9.90
N LEU A 276 -2.54 -27.97 10.24
CA LEU A 276 -2.94 -27.73 11.63
C LEU A 276 -3.67 -28.91 12.27
N SER A 277 -4.34 -29.73 11.46
CA SER A 277 -5.12 -30.89 11.90
C SER A 277 -4.27 -32.13 12.18
N LYS A 278 -2.97 -32.10 11.85
CA LYS A 278 -1.97 -33.12 12.18
C LYS A 278 -1.36 -32.85 13.56
#